data_AF-A0A3S4HWR2-F1
#
_entry.id   AF-A0A3S4HWR2-F1
#
_cell.length_a   1.000
_cell.length_b   1.000
_cell.length_c   1.000
_cell.angle_alpha   90.00
_cell.angle_beta   90.00
_cell.angle_gamma   90.00
#
_symmetry.space_group_name_H-M   'P 1'
#
loop_
_entity.id
_entity.type
_entity.pdbx_description
1 polymer ?
#
loop_
_entity_poly.entity_id
_entity_poly.type
_entity_poly.pdbx_seq_one_letter_code
_entity_poly.pdbx_strand_id
1 'polypeptide(L)'
;MRKYVADKSGADALLAWLQPYEAFAFRQGPEPDFVALHRQVSKSAMPQTDDPWGRQLIDRMVLLIKEELHHFWQVREVMQARNIPYVKITASRYAKRNVESGTHARTAHLN
;
A
#
# COMPACT_ATOMS: atom_id res chain seq x y z
N MET A 1 -14.03 -7.02 5.35
CA MET A 1 -12.67 -7.31 5.86
C MET A 1 -11.96 -6.10 6.47
N ARG A 2 -11.98 -4.90 5.86
CA ARG A 2 -11.28 -3.66 6.32
C ARG A 2 -11.72 -3.10 7.70
N LYS A 3 -12.74 -3.66 8.36
CA LYS A 3 -13.37 -3.06 9.56
C LYS A 3 -13.10 -3.78 10.88
N TYR A 4 -12.53 -4.99 10.88
CA TYR A 4 -12.65 -5.87 12.05
C TYR A 4 -11.34 -6.44 12.60
N VAL A 5 -10.19 -6.12 12.03
CA VAL A 5 -8.95 -6.85 12.37
C VAL A 5 -7.83 -5.96 12.90
N ALA A 6 -7.85 -4.64 12.67
CA ALA A 6 -6.74 -3.74 13.00
C ALA A 6 -7.18 -2.63 13.96
N ASP A 7 -6.33 -2.30 14.94
CA ASP A 7 -6.49 -1.11 15.76
C ASP A 7 -6.38 0.17 14.91
N LYS A 8 -7.16 1.19 15.30
CA LYS A 8 -7.25 2.45 14.54
C LYS A 8 -5.90 3.18 14.48
N SER A 9 -5.13 3.16 15.57
CA SER A 9 -3.82 3.79 15.68
C SER A 9 -2.80 3.22 14.70
N GLY A 10 -2.67 1.89 14.60
CA GLY A 10 -1.74 1.29 13.66
C GLY A 10 -2.18 1.44 12.20
N ALA A 11 -3.49 1.50 11.93
CA ALA A 11 -4.00 1.81 10.59
C ALA A 11 -3.61 3.23 10.15
N ASP A 12 -3.73 4.21 11.05
CA ASP A 12 -3.31 5.59 10.79
C ASP A 12 -1.78 5.69 10.62
N ALA A 13 -1.01 4.94 11.40
CA ALA A 13 0.44 4.86 11.26
C ALA A 13 0.87 4.24 9.91
N LEU A 14 0.19 3.18 9.46
CA LEU A 14 0.41 2.59 8.14
C LEU A 14 0.10 3.60 7.02
N LEU A 15 -1.02 4.33 7.12
CA LEU A 15 -1.37 5.36 6.14
C LEU A 15 -0.35 6.51 6.12
N ALA A 16 0.10 6.97 7.28
CA ALA A 16 1.14 7.98 7.39
C ALA A 16 2.46 7.51 6.75
N TRP A 17 2.83 6.25 6.94
CA TRP A 17 4.01 5.67 6.29
C TRP A 17 3.88 5.58 4.76
N LEU A 18 2.68 5.29 4.25
CA LEU A 18 2.41 5.23 2.81
C LEU A 18 2.32 6.61 2.13
N GLN A 19 2.13 7.68 2.91
CA GLN A 19 1.87 9.02 2.41
C GLN A 19 2.95 9.55 1.43
N PRO A 20 4.27 9.36 1.67
CA PRO A 20 5.30 9.80 0.72
C PRO A 20 5.24 9.07 -0.62
N TYR A 21 4.96 7.76 -0.60
CA TYR A 21 4.78 6.96 -1.81
C TYR A 21 3.57 7.43 -2.61
N GLU A 22 2.44 7.69 -1.94
CA GLU A 22 1.23 8.20 -2.58
C GLU A 22 1.44 9.60 -3.17
N ALA A 23 2.15 10.47 -2.44
CA ALA A 23 2.44 11.82 -2.90
C ALA A 23 3.25 11.82 -4.20
N PHE A 24 4.28 10.98 -4.26
CA PHE A 24 5.09 10.82 -5.46
C PHE A 24 4.29 10.21 -6.61
N ALA A 25 3.71 9.01 -6.41
CA ALA A 25 3.04 8.26 -7.47
C ALA A 25 1.78 8.98 -8.01
N PHE A 26 0.99 9.62 -7.13
CA PHE A 26 -0.33 10.14 -7.49
C PHE A 26 -0.51 11.64 -7.31
N ARG A 27 0.40 12.36 -6.63
CA ARG A 27 0.22 13.82 -6.36
C ARG A 27 1.33 14.74 -6.90
N GLN A 28 2.26 14.21 -7.70
CA GLN A 28 3.38 14.99 -8.27
C GLN A 28 4.31 15.53 -7.16
N GLY A 29 4.31 14.88 -6.00
CA GLY A 29 5.24 15.18 -4.94
C GLY A 29 6.68 14.87 -5.34
N PRO A 30 7.66 15.39 -4.58
CA PRO A 30 9.06 15.08 -4.81
C PRO A 30 9.30 13.58 -4.69
N GLU A 31 10.32 13.09 -5.40
CA GLU A 31 10.79 11.71 -5.23
C GLU A 31 11.37 11.55 -3.83
N PRO A 32 10.79 10.68 -2.97
CA PRO A 32 11.31 10.48 -1.65
C PRO A 32 12.56 9.60 -1.68
N ASP A 33 13.34 9.63 -0.61
CA ASP A 33 14.36 8.62 -0.38
C ASP A 33 13.69 7.28 -0.04
N PHE A 34 13.46 6.46 -1.07
CA PHE A 34 12.83 5.15 -0.93
C PHE A 34 13.63 4.19 -0.06
N VAL A 35 14.96 4.32 -0.02
CA VAL A 35 15.83 3.48 0.80
C VAL A 35 15.66 3.83 2.27
N ALA A 36 15.63 5.12 2.60
CA ALA A 36 15.35 5.58 3.96
C ALA A 36 13.93 5.20 4.41
N LEU A 37 12.92 5.39 3.56
CA LEU A 37 11.53 5.02 3.86
C LEU A 37 11.35 3.52 4.10
N HIS A 38 12.07 2.67 3.34
CA HIS A 38 12.01 1.23 3.54
C HIS A 38 12.64 0.79 4.87
N ARG A 39 13.70 1.49 5.33
CA ARG A 39 14.36 1.22 6.62
C ARG A 39 13.56 1.66 7.83
N GLN A 40 12.75 2.72 7.71
CA GLN A 40 11.97 3.27 8.82
C GLN A 40 10.76 2.40 9.23
N VAL A 41 10.45 1.34 8.49
CA VAL A 41 9.25 0.51 8.71
C VAL A 41 9.48 -0.53 9.80
N SER A 42 9.33 -0.13 11.05
CA SER A 42 9.32 -1.05 12.19
C SER A 42 7.97 -1.78 12.30
N LYS A 43 8.00 -3.09 12.59
CA LYS A 43 6.79 -3.90 12.85
C LYS A 43 5.97 -3.33 14.02
N SER A 44 6.60 -2.61 14.95
CA SER A 44 5.94 -2.02 16.12
C SER A 44 5.01 -0.86 15.80
N ALA A 45 5.16 -0.21 14.64
CA ALA A 45 4.26 0.86 14.19
C ALA A 45 3.06 0.32 13.38
N MET A 46 2.99 -0.99 13.16
CA MET A 46 1.94 -1.62 12.34
C MET A 46 0.72 -1.97 13.19
N PRO A 47 -0.47 -2.10 12.56
CA PRO A 47 -1.67 -2.46 13.28
C PRO A 47 -1.53 -3.73 14.11
N GLN A 48 -2.10 -3.69 15.30
CA GLN A 48 -2.12 -4.79 16.25
C GLN A 48 -3.54 -5.28 16.47
N THR A 49 -3.63 -6.53 16.90
CA THR A 49 -4.88 -7.18 17.30
C THR A 49 -4.56 -8.33 18.24
N ASP A 50 -5.47 -8.57 19.17
CA ASP A 50 -5.38 -9.66 20.14
C ASP A 50 -5.83 -11.00 19.54
N ASP A 51 -6.48 -10.97 18.37
CA ASP A 51 -6.87 -12.18 17.64
C ASP A 51 -5.65 -12.82 16.93
N PRO A 52 -5.28 -14.09 17.24
CA PRO A 52 -4.15 -14.76 16.63
C PRO A 52 -4.23 -14.89 15.10
N TRP A 53 -5.44 -15.09 14.56
CA TRP A 53 -5.65 -15.15 13.11
C TRP A 53 -5.49 -13.75 12.48
N GLY A 54 -6.09 -12.75 13.10
CA GLY A 54 -5.97 -11.36 12.69
C GLY A 54 -4.53 -10.85 12.65
N ARG A 55 -3.71 -11.22 13.64
CA ARG A 55 -2.28 -10.88 13.67
C ARG A 55 -1.54 -11.50 12.48
N GLN A 56 -1.79 -12.78 12.18
CA GLN A 56 -1.19 -13.43 11.01
C GLN A 56 -1.61 -12.74 9.70
N LEU A 57 -2.88 -12.37 9.58
CA LEU A 57 -3.36 -11.65 8.40
C LEU A 57 -2.65 -10.29 8.26
N ILE A 58 -2.56 -9.51 9.34
CA ILE A 58 -1.88 -8.21 9.31
C ILE A 58 -0.41 -8.38 8.94
N ASP A 59 0.30 -9.34 9.54
CA ASP A 59 1.70 -9.62 9.23
C ASP A 59 1.90 -9.92 7.74
N ARG A 60 1.01 -10.73 7.14
CA ARG A 60 1.04 -11.04 5.71
C ARG A 60 0.74 -9.82 4.85
N MET A 61 -0.25 -9.01 5.23
CA MET A 61 -0.59 -7.79 4.49
C MET A 61 0.55 -6.77 4.53
N VAL A 62 1.20 -6.59 5.68
CA VAL A 62 2.36 -5.70 5.80
C VAL A 62 3.52 -6.19 4.94
N LEU A 63 3.78 -7.51 4.92
CA LEU A 63 4.81 -8.09 4.06
C LEU A 63 4.51 -7.82 2.58
N LEU A 64 3.28 -8.10 2.14
CA LEU A 64 2.85 -7.84 0.75
C LEU A 64 3.00 -6.37 0.37
N ILE A 65 2.60 -5.44 1.26
CA ILE A 65 2.77 -4.01 0.99
C ILE A 65 4.26 -3.65 0.85
N LYS A 66 5.13 -4.19 1.70
CA LYS A 66 6.59 -3.97 1.59
C LYS A 66 7.15 -4.49 0.26
N GLU A 67 6.71 -5.67 -0.17
CA GLU A 67 7.13 -6.29 -1.43
C GLU A 67 6.69 -5.44 -2.64
N GLU A 68 5.42 -5.03 -2.69
CA GLU A 68 4.92 -4.21 -3.81
C GLU A 68 5.59 -2.83 -3.90
N LEU A 69 5.89 -2.21 -2.75
CA LEU A 69 6.65 -0.96 -2.73
C LEU A 69 8.11 -1.16 -3.17
N HIS A 70 8.70 -2.30 -2.84
CA HIS A 70 10.04 -2.65 -3.32
C HIS A 70 10.04 -2.86 -4.84
N HIS A 71 9.06 -3.58 -5.39
CA HIS A 71 8.91 -3.74 -6.84
C HIS A 71 8.72 -2.40 -7.56
N PHE A 72 7.90 -1.51 -7.00
CA PHE A 72 7.74 -0.16 -7.54
C PHE A 72 9.08 0.58 -7.66
N TRP A 73 9.92 0.50 -6.62
CA TRP A 73 11.24 1.10 -6.61
C TRP A 73 12.19 0.47 -7.64
N GLN A 74 12.22 -0.86 -7.75
CA GLN A 74 13.04 -1.55 -8.76
C GLN A 74 12.69 -1.08 -10.18
N VAL A 75 11.40 -0.92 -10.49
CA VAL A 75 10.97 -0.39 -11.79
C VAL A 75 11.43 1.06 -11.96
N ARG A 76 11.35 1.90 -10.93
CA ARG A 76 11.84 3.29 -10.98
C ARG A 76 13.33 3.37 -11.25
N GLU A 77 14.15 2.53 -10.63
CA GLU A 77 15.59 2.46 -10.90
C GLU A 77 15.88 2.08 -12.35
N VAL A 78 15.18 1.07 -12.87
CA VAL A 78 15.30 0.67 -14.28
C VAL A 78 14.88 1.80 -15.22
N MET A 79 13.83 2.55 -14.91
CA MET A 79 13.41 3.72 -15.68
C MET A 79 14.49 4.81 -15.68
N GLN A 80 15.06 5.14 -14.52
CA GLN A 80 16.14 6.13 -14.40
C GLN A 80 17.38 5.70 -15.18
N ALA A 81 17.83 4.46 -15.01
CA ALA A 81 18.99 3.90 -15.71
C ALA A 81 18.82 3.91 -17.25
N ARG A 82 17.58 3.92 -17.73
CA ARG A 82 17.24 3.95 -19.17
C ARG A 82 16.77 5.33 -19.65
N ASN A 83 16.88 6.38 -18.84
CA ASN A 83 16.38 7.72 -19.14
C ASN A 83 14.89 7.75 -19.57
N ILE A 84 14.07 6.86 -19.01
CA ILE A 84 12.62 6.84 -19.25
C ILE A 84 11.97 7.81 -18.26
N PRO A 85 11.34 8.90 -18.73
CA PRO A 85 10.71 9.87 -17.84
C PRO A 85 9.52 9.23 -17.10
N TYR A 86 9.41 9.52 -15.81
CA TYR A 86 8.23 9.13 -15.04
C TYR A 86 7.06 10.06 -15.40
N VAL A 87 6.05 9.51 -16.06
CA VAL A 87 4.81 10.22 -16.42
C VAL A 87 3.68 9.55 -15.68
N LYS A 88 2.82 10.34 -15.02
CA LYS A 88 1.60 9.79 -14.43
C LYS A 88 0.66 9.34 -15.53
N ILE A 89 0.37 8.05 -15.52
CA ILE A 89 -0.66 7.46 -16.37
C ILE A 89 -1.88 7.23 -15.48
N THR A 90 -3.04 7.68 -15.92
CA THR A 90 -4.31 7.39 -15.25
C THR A 90 -4.51 5.87 -15.15
N ALA A 91 -5.01 5.41 -14.01
CA ALA A 91 -5.23 3.98 -13.79
C ALA A 91 -6.06 3.37 -14.93
N SER A 92 -5.61 2.23 -15.46
CA SER A 92 -6.29 1.57 -16.56
C SER A 92 -7.71 1.17 -16.14
N ARG A 93 -8.62 1.01 -17.13
CA ARG A 93 -9.99 0.52 -16.89
C ARG A 93 -10.03 -0.81 -16.11
N TYR A 94 -8.98 -1.62 -16.26
CA TYR A 94 -8.83 -2.89 -15.57
C TYR A 94 -8.67 -2.71 -14.05
N ALA A 95 -7.81 -1.78 -13.60
CA ALA A 95 -7.65 -1.47 -12.18
C ALA A 95 -8.94 -0.88 -11.58
N LYS A 96 -9.66 -0.05 -12.36
CA LYS A 96 -10.93 0.54 -11.93
C LYS A 96 -12.01 -0.51 -11.65
N ARG A 97 -12.15 -1.51 -12.53
CA ARG A 97 -13.12 -2.61 -12.37
C ARG A 97 -12.85 -3.48 -11.14
N ASN A 98 -11.59 -3.67 -10.76
CA ASN A 98 -11.23 -4.43 -9.56
C ASN A 98 -11.65 -3.70 -8.26
N VAL A 99 -11.52 -2.37 -8.22
CA VAL A 99 -12.02 -1.55 -7.11
C VAL A 99 -13.55 -1.61 -7.02
N GLU A 100 -14.24 -1.52 -8.15
CA GLU A 100 -15.71 -1.61 -8.23
C GLU A 100 -16.24 -2.99 -7.82
N SER A 101 -15.58 -4.06 -8.28
CA SER A 101 -15.97 -5.45 -7.99
C SER A 101 -15.75 -5.82 -6.52
N GLY A 102 -14.68 -5.31 -5.89
CA GLY A 102 -14.49 -5.38 -4.43
C GLY A 102 -15.55 -4.62 -3.62
N THR A 103 -16.27 -3.70 -4.27
CA THR A 103 -17.40 -2.97 -3.68
C THR A 103 -18.70 -3.77 -3.80
N HIS A 104 -18.93 -4.48 -4.91
CA HIS A 104 -20.09 -5.36 -5.11
C HIS A 104 -20.04 -6.66 -4.27
N ALA A 105 -18.85 -7.14 -3.90
CA ALA A 105 -18.73 -8.24 -2.94
C ALA A 105 -19.26 -7.90 -1.53
N ARG A 106 -19.53 -6.61 -1.22
CA ARG A 106 -20.12 -6.19 0.06
C ARG A 106 -21.65 -6.27 0.10
N THR A 107 -22.32 -6.42 -1.04
CA THR A 107 -23.80 -6.43 -1.13
C THR A 107 -24.39 -7.84 -1.25
N ALA A 108 -23.57 -8.89 -1.34
CA ALA A 108 -24.05 -10.27 -1.56
C ALA A 108 -24.30 -11.10 -0.27
N HIS A 109 -24.29 -10.48 0.92
CA HIS A 109 -24.51 -11.18 2.21
C HIS A 109 -25.67 -10.61 3.05
N LEU A 110 -26.67 -10.02 2.41
CA LEU A 110 -27.96 -9.76 3.03
C LEU A 110 -29.05 -10.40 2.17
N ASN A 111 -29.26 -11.70 2.40
CA ASN A 111 -30.51 -12.44 2.27
C ASN A 111 -30.37 -13.72 3.08
#